data_AF-A0A4Q2LJD3-F1
#
_entry.id   AF-A0A4Q2LJD3-F1
#
_cell.length_a   1.000
_cell.length_b   1.000
_cell.length_c   1.000
_cell.angle_alpha   90.00
_cell.angle_beta   90.00
_cell.angle_gamma   90.00
#
_symmetry.space_group_name_H-M   'P 1'
#
loop_
_entity.id
_entity.type
_entity.pdbx_description
1 polymer ?
#
loop_
_entity_poly.entity_id
_entity_poly.type
_entity_poly.pdbx_seq_one_letter_code
_entity_poly.pdbx_strand_id
1 'polypeptide(L)' 'MSKSQTKAAAPTYAKAQFLASVKYSSAEKDVLQVVLDDNQEYSEAEAQQRLQQFYQRKVD' A
#
# COMPACT_ATOMS: atom_id res chain seq x y z
N MET A 1 -6.01 35.76 -6.40
CA MET A 1 -6.51 34.41 -6.77
C MET A 1 -6.15 33.46 -5.65
N SER A 2 -7.17 32.83 -5.08
CA SER A 2 -7.13 32.08 -3.82
C SER A 2 -6.19 30.88 -3.91
N LYS A 3 -5.24 30.78 -2.98
CA LYS A 3 -4.47 29.56 -2.74
C LYS A 3 -5.43 28.53 -2.16
N SER A 4 -6.04 27.73 -3.03
CA SER A 4 -6.81 26.55 -2.61
C SER A 4 -5.86 25.61 -1.92
N GLN A 5 -6.02 25.52 -0.61
CA GLN A 5 -5.34 24.61 0.30
C GLN A 5 -5.78 23.18 -0.06
N THR A 6 -5.12 22.57 -1.04
CA THR A 6 -5.30 21.15 -1.35
C THR A 6 -4.77 20.39 -0.13
N LYS A 7 -5.66 19.81 0.67
CA LYS A 7 -5.30 18.72 1.60
C LYS A 7 -4.46 17.76 0.78
N ALA A 8 -3.15 17.72 1.04
CA ALA A 8 -2.22 16.92 0.28
C ALA A 8 -2.73 15.48 0.33
N ALA A 9 -3.28 14.99 -0.78
CA ALA A 9 -3.63 13.59 -0.91
C ALA A 9 -2.35 12.81 -0.61
N ALA A 10 -2.43 11.84 0.30
CA ALA A 10 -1.28 11.00 0.59
C ALA A 10 -0.78 10.42 -0.74
N PRO A 11 0.54 10.42 -0.98
CA PRO A 11 1.06 9.90 -2.23
C PRO A 11 0.63 8.44 -2.38
N THR A 12 0.09 8.14 -3.56
CA THR A 12 -0.28 6.79 -3.96
C THR A 12 0.83 6.21 -4.81
N TYR A 13 1.00 4.90 -4.71
CA TYR A 13 2.05 4.17 -5.37
C TYR A 13 1.46 2.92 -6.02
N ALA A 14 1.99 2.55 -7.18
CA ALA A 14 1.68 1.27 -7.79
C ALA A 14 2.30 0.12 -6.98
N LYS A 15 1.72 -1.08 -7.09
CA LYS A 15 2.24 -2.31 -6.49
C LYS A 15 3.76 -2.50 -6.68
N ALA A 16 4.25 -2.29 -7.89
CA ALA A 16 5.68 -2.42 -8.20
C ALA A 16 6.58 -1.51 -7.33
N GLN A 17 6.11 -0.31 -6.98
CA GLN A 17 6.86 0.58 -6.09
C GLN A 17 6.89 0.06 -4.64
N PHE A 18 5.81 -0.55 -4.17
CA PHE A 18 5.79 -1.21 -2.86
C PHE A 18 6.74 -2.41 -2.83
N LEU A 19 6.76 -3.24 -3.88
CA LEU A 19 7.65 -4.40 -3.99
C LEU A 19 9.13 -4.00 -4.11
N ALA A 20 9.42 -2.89 -4.79
CA ALA A 20 10.77 -2.33 -4.88
C ALA A 20 11.21 -1.62 -3.59
N SER A 21 10.28 -1.21 -2.73
CA SER A 21 10.58 -0.44 -1.52
C SER A 21 11.37 -1.25 -0.49
N VAL A 22 12.31 -0.61 0.20
CA VAL A 22 13.06 -1.22 1.31
C VAL A 22 12.28 -1.23 2.63
N LYS A 23 11.11 -0.57 2.67
CA LYS A 23 10.27 -0.47 3.87
C LYS A 23 9.63 -1.79 4.29
N TYR A 24 9.45 -2.71 3.35
CA TYR A 24 8.78 -3.99 3.59
C TYR A 24 9.80 -5.14 3.57
N SER A 25 9.64 -6.09 4.46
CA SER A 25 10.39 -7.35 4.45
C SER A 25 9.99 -8.20 3.23
N SER A 26 10.83 -9.19 2.88
CA SER A 26 10.53 -10.09 1.76
C SER A 26 9.16 -10.78 1.93
N ALA A 27 8.82 -11.23 3.14
CA ALA A 27 7.53 -11.86 3.41
C ALA A 27 6.35 -10.88 3.26
N GLU A 28 6.50 -9.63 3.71
CA GLU A 28 5.48 -8.59 3.48
C GLU A 28 5.34 -8.28 2.00
N LYS A 29 6.43 -8.26 1.22
CA LYS A 29 6.37 -8.08 -0.23
C LYS A 29 5.65 -9.22 -0.93
N ASP A 30 5.89 -10.47 -0.52
CA ASP A 30 5.13 -11.62 -1.03
C ASP A 30 3.62 -11.45 -0.77
N VAL A 31 3.25 -10.98 0.42
CA VAL A 31 1.84 -10.72 0.74
C VAL A 31 1.30 -9.55 -0.09
N LEU A 32 2.01 -8.41 -0.16
CA LEU A 32 1.64 -7.26 -0.99
C LEU A 32 1.49 -7.65 -2.47
N GLN A 33 2.30 -8.59 -2.95
CA GLN A 33 2.19 -9.11 -4.31
C GLN A 33 0.86 -9.85 -4.56
N VAL A 34 0.31 -10.48 -3.52
CA VAL A 34 -0.96 -11.22 -3.58
C VAL A 34 -2.17 -10.30 -3.33
N VAL A 35 -2.05 -9.32 -2.43
CA VAL A 35 -3.19 -8.49 -1.99
C VAL A 35 -3.37 -7.17 -2.73
N LEU A 36 -2.35 -6.73 -3.47
CA LEU A 36 -2.41 -5.51 -4.29
C LEU A 36 -2.53 -5.87 -5.78
N ASP A 37 -3.36 -5.11 -6.48
CA ASP A 37 -3.54 -5.19 -7.93
C ASP A 37 -2.54 -4.30 -8.67
N ASP A 38 -2.04 -4.77 -9.80
CA ASP A 38 -1.08 -4.04 -10.65
C ASP A 38 -1.71 -2.83 -11.36
N ASN A 39 -3.03 -2.84 -11.55
CA ASN A 39 -3.79 -1.76 -12.19
C ASN A 39 -4.33 -0.72 -11.19
N GLN A 40 -3.97 -0.85 -9.90
CA GLN A 40 -4.42 0.07 -8.86
C GLN A 40 -3.21 0.68 -8.15
N GLU A 41 -3.41 1.90 -7.68
CA GLU A 41 -2.47 2.61 -6.84
C GLU A 41 -3.01 2.67 -5.41
N TYR A 42 -2.12 2.51 -4.44
CA TYR A 42 -2.47 2.49 -3.04
C TYR A 42 -1.60 3.49 -2.29
N SER A 43 -2.14 4.12 -1.26
CA SER A 43 -1.30 4.83 -0.29
C SER A 43 -0.56 3.84 0.62
N GLU A 44 0.51 4.30 1.29
CA GLU A 44 1.23 3.45 2.26
C GLU A 44 0.31 2.91 3.37
N ALA A 45 -0.65 3.73 3.82
CA ALA A 45 -1.62 3.34 4.83
C ALA A 45 -2.55 2.22 4.32
N GLU A 46 -3.02 2.30 3.08
CA GLU A 46 -3.83 1.25 2.46
C GLU A 46 -3.05 -0.05 2.29
N ALA A 47 -1.81 0.02 1.79
CA ALA A 47 -0.95 -1.15 1.66
C ALA A 47 -0.73 -1.85 3.01
N GLN A 48 -0.51 -1.07 4.08
CA GLN A 48 -0.38 -1.59 5.43
C GLN A 48 -1.69 -2.19 5.96
N GLN A 49 -2.84 -1.58 5.69
CA GLN A 49 -4.14 -2.17 6.06
C GLN A 49 -4.37 -3.50 5.34
N ARG A 50 -4.04 -3.61 4.05
CA ARG A 50 -4.18 -4.85 3.28
C ARG A 50 -3.28 -5.96 3.83
N LEU A 51 -2.05 -5.63 4.21
CA LEU A 51 -1.15 -6.54 4.91
C LEU A 51 -1.76 -7.03 6.23
N GLN A 52 -2.23 -6.13 7.08
CA GLN A 52 -2.84 -6.49 8.36
C GLN A 52 -4.09 -7.35 8.20
N GLN A 53 -4.95 -7.05 7.22
CA GLN A 53 -6.12 -7.87 6.92
C GLN A 53 -5.72 -9.27 6.47
N PHE A 54 -4.66 -9.41 5.66
CA PHE A 54 -4.15 -10.71 5.25
C PHE A 54 -3.66 -11.54 6.45
N TYR A 55 -2.93 -10.91 7.38
CA TYR A 55 -2.46 -11.59 8.59
C TYR A 55 -3.60 -11.97 9.54
N GLN A 56 -4.61 -11.10 9.71
CA GLN A 56 -5.78 -11.42 10.52
C GLN A 56 -6.60 -12.58 9.93
N ARG A 57 -6.69 -12.72 8.60
CA ARG A 57 -7.39 -13.86 7.99
C ARG A 57 -6.68 -15.21 8.16
N LYS A 58 -5.42 -15.24 8.61
CA LYS A 58 -4.73 -16.49 9.00
C LYS A 58 -4.94 -16.86 10.47
N VAL A 59 -5.66 -16.03 11.23
CA VAL A 59 -6.06 -16.31 12.61
C VAL A 59 -7.55 -16.67 12.59
N ASP A 60 -7.87 -17.84 12.03
CA ASP A 60 -9.12 -18.58 12.29
C ASP A 60 -8.86 -20.09 12.10
#